data_AF-A0A7V9S263-F1
#
_entry.id   AF-A0A7V9S263-F1
#
_cell.length_a   1.000
_cell.length_b   1.000
_cell.length_c   1.000
_cell.angle_alpha   90.00
_cell.angle_beta   90.00
_cell.angle_gamma   90.00
#
_symmetry.space_group_name_H-M   'P 1'
#
loop_
_entity.id
_entity.type
_entity.pdbx_description
1 polymer ?
#
loop_
_entity_poly.entity_id
_entity_poly.type
_entity_poly.pdbx_seq_one_letter_code
_entity_poly.pdbx_strand_id
1 'polypeptide(L)'
;RAVERVLAARAPGALAVRATYAGVPGHPVVLESDLFGAIARLGGDEGARSLLEGVAVRDVACDGLGRPDDVDTPEQLEVLRA
;
A
#
# COMPACT_ATOMS: atom_id res chain seq x y z
N ARG A 1 -4.00 -12.45 -7.36
CA ARG A 1 -4.45 -11.05 -7.10
C ARG A 1 -3.34 -10.28 -6.39
N ALA A 2 -3.32 -8.94 -6.41
CA ALA A 2 -2.29 -8.14 -5.73
C ALA A 2 -2.17 -8.48 -4.23
N VAL A 3 -3.30 -8.70 -3.55
CA VAL A 3 -3.34 -9.11 -2.12
C VAL A 3 -2.54 -10.38 -1.85
N GLU A 4 -2.76 -11.44 -2.63
CA GLU A 4 -2.04 -12.72 -2.47
C GLU A 4 -0.53 -12.54 -2.69
N ARG A 5 -0.14 -11.74 -3.68
CA ARG A 5 1.27 -11.48 -3.99
C ARG A 5 1.97 -10.69 -2.87
N VAL A 6 1.31 -9.68 -2.33
CA VAL A 6 1.84 -8.90 -1.19
C VAL A 6 1.95 -9.77 0.06
N LEU A 7 0.94 -10.59 0.36
CA LEU A 7 0.99 -11.52 1.50
C LEU A 7 2.13 -12.55 1.37
N ALA A 8 2.31 -13.12 0.18
CA ALA A 8 3.37 -14.09 -0.09
C ALA A 8 4.78 -13.50 -0.02
N ALA A 9 4.91 -12.17 -0.14
CA ALA A 9 6.19 -11.47 -0.08
C ALA A 9 6.61 -11.06 1.35
N ARG A 10 5.81 -11.37 2.37
CA ARG A 10 6.21 -11.20 3.78
C ARG A 10 7.45 -12.04 4.06
N ALA A 11 8.46 -11.42 4.66
CA ALA A 11 9.71 -12.05 5.03
C ALA A 11 10.30 -11.36 6.28
N PRO A 12 11.11 -12.08 7.09
CA PRO A 12 11.83 -11.44 8.18
C PRO A 12 12.66 -10.25 7.70
N GLY A 13 12.71 -9.18 8.52
CA GLY A 13 13.50 -7.98 8.24
C GLY A 13 12.76 -6.85 7.52
N ALA A 14 11.52 -7.06 7.07
CA ALA A 14 10.63 -5.99 6.63
C ALA A 14 9.51 -5.79 7.67
N LEU A 15 9.23 -4.53 8.03
CA LEU A 15 8.13 -4.15 8.92
C LEU A 15 6.84 -3.86 8.15
N ALA A 16 6.93 -3.66 6.83
CA ALA A 16 5.79 -3.55 5.96
C ALA A 16 6.10 -4.14 4.57
N VAL A 17 5.05 -4.60 3.88
CA VAL A 17 5.11 -5.01 2.48
C VAL A 17 4.08 -4.21 1.71
N ARG A 18 4.47 -3.58 0.60
CA ARG A 18 3.64 -2.65 -0.14
C ARG A 18 3.62 -2.99 -1.62
N ALA A 19 2.44 -2.94 -2.22
CA ALA A 19 2.32 -3.09 -3.66
C ALA A 19 2.90 -1.87 -4.39
N THR A 20 3.48 -2.11 -5.56
CA THR A 20 3.82 -1.06 -6.52
C THR A 20 3.18 -1.35 -7.88
N TYR A 21 2.81 -0.30 -8.59
CA TYR A 21 2.27 -0.34 -9.95
C TYR A 21 3.00 0.70 -10.79
N ALA A 22 3.63 0.27 -11.87
CA ALA A 22 4.58 1.08 -12.65
C ALA A 22 5.65 1.75 -11.76
N GLY A 23 6.09 1.06 -10.70
CA GLY A 23 7.06 1.57 -9.73
C GLY A 23 6.48 2.55 -8.70
N VAL A 24 5.22 2.93 -8.80
CA VAL A 24 4.55 3.83 -7.85
C VAL A 24 3.96 3.03 -6.68
N PRO A 25 4.28 3.39 -5.42
CA PRO A 25 3.65 2.81 -4.24
C PRO A 25 2.12 2.91 -4.23
N GLY A 26 1.44 1.84 -3.83
CA GLY A 26 -0.02 1.81 -3.70
C GLY A 26 -0.53 0.66 -2.84
N HIS A 27 -1.86 0.51 -2.82
CA HIS A 27 -2.52 -0.57 -2.09
C HIS A 27 -2.52 -1.91 -2.87
N PRO A 28 -2.47 -3.06 -2.19
CA PRO A 28 -2.52 -3.25 -0.74
C PRO A 28 -1.18 -3.06 -0.02
N VAL A 29 -1.25 -2.78 1.28
CA VAL A 29 -0.11 -2.71 2.22
C VAL A 29 -0.34 -3.68 3.37
N VAL A 30 0.67 -4.47 3.71
CA VAL A 30 0.74 -5.28 4.94
C VAL A 30 1.61 -4.54 5.94
N LEU A 31 1.12 -4.41 7.17
CA LEU A 31 1.83 -3.81 8.30
C LEU A 31 2.04 -4.88 9.37
N GLU A 32 3.27 -5.09 9.80
CA GLU A 32 3.57 -6.00 10.91
C GLU A 32 3.12 -5.42 12.25
N SER A 33 2.85 -6.28 13.23
CA SER A 33 2.32 -5.89 14.55
C SER A 33 3.19 -4.87 15.29
N ASP A 34 4.50 -4.88 15.03
CA ASP A 34 5.47 -3.95 15.57
C ASP A 34 5.14 -2.48 15.23
N LEU A 35 4.43 -2.24 14.12
CA LEU A 35 4.01 -0.91 13.71
C LEU A 35 2.73 -0.43 14.39
N PHE A 36 1.97 -1.30 15.08
CA PHE A 36 0.64 -0.93 15.61
C PHE A 36 0.71 0.24 16.60
N GLY A 37 1.73 0.26 17.46
CA GLY A 37 1.94 1.36 18.40
C GLY A 37 2.28 2.70 17.72
N ALA A 38 2.97 2.67 16.57
CA ALA A 38 3.25 3.86 15.78
C ALA A 38 2.02 4.33 15.01
N ILE A 39 1.26 3.40 14.41
CA ILE A 39 0.00 3.67 13.70
C ILE A 39 -1.01 4.35 14.62
N ALA A 40 -1.15 3.86 15.85
CA ALA A 40 -2.10 4.39 16.82
C ALA A 40 -1.83 5.86 17.24
N ARG A 41 -0.65 6.39 16.93
CA ARG A 41 -0.27 7.79 17.21
C ARG A 41 -0.43 8.70 16.00
N LEU A 42 -0.76 8.15 14.83
CA LEU A 42 -1.02 8.94 13.62
C LEU A 42 -2.35 9.69 13.77
N GLY A 43 -2.44 10.84 13.13
CA GLY A 43 -3.64 11.66 13.09
C GLY A 43 -3.74 12.42 11.78
N GLY A 44 -4.91 13.01 11.53
CA GLY A 44 -5.21 13.64 10.25
C GLY A 44 -5.31 12.64 9.09
N ASP A 45 -5.28 13.16 7.87
CA ASP A 45 -5.64 12.41 6.66
C ASP A 45 -4.42 11.83 5.91
N GLU A 46 -3.20 11.99 6.42
CA GLU A 46 -1.99 11.46 5.77
C GLU A 46 -1.85 9.93 5.90
N GLY A 47 -2.59 9.31 6.82
CA GLY A 47 -2.53 7.89 7.10
C GLY A 47 -1.11 7.42 7.44
N ALA A 48 -0.79 6.19 7.07
CA ALA A 48 0.52 5.58 7.36
C ALA A 48 1.64 6.01 6.39
N ARG A 49 1.41 6.96 5.48
CA ARG A 49 2.40 7.31 4.44
C ARG A 49 3.75 7.73 5.04
N SER A 50 3.73 8.69 5.97
CA SER A 50 4.93 9.19 6.65
C SER A 50 5.60 8.11 7.53
N LEU A 51 4.81 7.23 8.15
CA LEU A 51 5.33 6.10 8.91
C LEU A 51 6.12 5.13 8.02
N LEU A 52 5.61 4.84 6.82
CA LEU A 52 6.24 3.91 5.88
C LEU A 52 7.58 4.40 5.34
N GLU A 53 7.81 5.70 5.25
CA GLU A 53 9.08 6.28 4.82
C GLU A 53 10.22 6.03 5.83
N GLY A 54 9.88 5.83 7.11
CA GLY A 54 10.84 5.68 8.20
C GLY A 54 11.17 4.23 8.60
N VAL A 55 10.61 3.23 7.92
CA VAL A 55 10.75 1.81 8.31
C VAL A 55 11.21 0.94 7.15
N ALA A 56 11.65 -0.28 7.46
CA ALA A 56 12.02 -1.26 6.44
C ALA A 56 10.76 -1.73 5.68
N VAL A 57 10.52 -1.15 4.50
CA VAL A 57 9.42 -1.53 3.61
C VAL A 57 9.95 -2.40 2.47
N ARG A 58 9.25 -3.50 2.20
CA ARG A 58 9.46 -4.30 0.99
C ARG A 58 8.43 -3.94 -0.07
N ASP A 59 8.88 -3.33 -1.16
CA ASP A 59 8.02 -3.03 -2.31
C ASP A 59 7.91 -4.24 -3.25
N VAL A 60 6.69 -4.49 -3.76
CA VAL A 60 6.36 -5.67 -4.56
C VAL A 60 5.57 -5.27 -5.81
N ALA A 61 6.16 -5.49 -6.98
CA ALA A 61 5.53 -5.20 -8.26
C ALA A 61 4.25 -6.02 -8.46
N CYS A 62 3.13 -5.32 -8.61
CA CYS A 62 1.78 -5.85 -8.78
C CYS A 62 1.16 -5.42 -10.12
N ASP A 63 1.99 -5.04 -11.10
CA ASP A 63 1.55 -4.69 -12.45
C ASP A 63 0.59 -5.73 -13.03
N GLY A 64 -0.54 -5.27 -13.55
CA GLY A 64 -1.59 -6.12 -14.13
C GLY A 64 -2.37 -6.97 -13.12
N LEU A 65 -2.11 -6.86 -11.81
CA LEU A 65 -2.83 -7.62 -10.77
C LEU A 65 -3.94 -6.86 -10.05
N GLY A 66 -4.15 -5.60 -10.43
CA GLY A 66 -5.13 -4.71 -9.83
C GLY A 66 -5.15 -3.37 -10.53
N ARG A 67 -6.07 -2.51 -10.10
CA ARG A 67 -6.14 -1.12 -10.50
C ARG A 67 -5.96 -0.26 -9.24
N PRO A 68 -4.83 0.46 -9.11
CA PRO A 68 -4.49 1.21 -7.90
C PRO A 68 -5.15 2.58 -7.84
N ASP A 69 -6.01 2.90 -8.81
CA ASP A 69 -6.63 4.23 -8.93
C ASP A 69 -7.58 4.50 -7.74
N ASP A 70 -7.32 5.60 -7.03
CA ASP A 70 -8.26 6.16 -6.08
C ASP A 70 -9.33 6.97 -6.82
N VAL A 71 -10.57 6.87 -6.35
CA VAL A 71 -11.75 7.47 -6.99
C VAL A 71 -12.42 8.42 -6.02
N ASP A 72 -12.01 9.68 -6.08
CA ASP A 72 -12.46 10.78 -5.23
C ASP A 72 -13.52 11.65 -5.92
N THR A 73 -13.60 11.63 -7.26
CA THR A 73 -14.54 12.41 -8.06
C THR A 73 -15.36 11.57 -9.05
N PRO A 74 -16.55 12.06 -9.47
CA PRO A 74 -17.34 11.42 -10.52
C PRO A 74 -16.57 11.23 -11.83
N GLU A 75 -15.75 12.21 -12.22
CA GLU A 75 -14.97 12.16 -13.45
C GLU A 75 -13.90 11.05 -13.38
N GLN A 76 -13.27 10.86 -12.22
CA GLN A 76 -12.35 9.73 -12.03
C GLN A 76 -13.09 8.40 -12.20
N LEU A 77 -14.32 8.28 -11.68
CA LEU A 77 -15.13 7.07 -11.86
C LEU A 77 -15.50 6.82 -13.33
N GLU A 78 -15.75 7.87 -14.12
CA GLU A 78 -16.03 7.75 -15.55
C GLU A 78 -14.81 7.22 -16.32
N VAL A 79 -13.61 7.69 -16.01
CA VAL A 79 -12.35 7.17 -16.59
C VAL A 79 -12.20 5.67 -16.37
N LEU A 80 -12.69 5.16 -15.23
CA LEU A 80 -12.58 3.75 -14.86
C LEU A 80 -13.61 2.83 -15.53
N ARG A 81 -14.71 3.41 -16.04
CA ARG A 81 -15.82 2.70 -16.67
C ARG A 81 -15.64 2.57 -18.17
N ALA A 82 -14.83 3.44 -18.77
CA ALA A 82 -14.42 3.38 -20.17
C ALA A 82 -13.46 2.21 -20.42
#